data_AF-A0A2N9F4I6-F1
#
_entry.id   AF-A0A2N9F4I6-F1
#
_cell.length_a   1.000
_cell.length_b   1.000
_cell.length_c   1.000
_cell.angle_alpha   90.00
_cell.angle_beta   90.00
_cell.angle_gamma   90.00
#
_symmetry.space_group_name_H-M   'P 1'
#
loop_
_entity.id
_entity.type
_entity.pdbx_description
1 polymer ?
#
loop_
_entity_poly.entity_id
_entity_poly.type
_entity_poly.pdbx_seq_one_letter_code
_entity_poly.pdbx_strand_id
1 'polypeptide(L)'
;MASMAALFFKTPYSSHSLTKIPNTHFAPTFKVSVSIPSGRKGHQQRLRVSSGLIEPDGGKLVELLVDESLRDVKKIEALSLPRIKLSSIDLQWVHVLSEGWASPLSGFMRESEFLQTLHFNTLRLDDGSAVNMSVPIVLAIDDSQKHRIGESTKVALFDSNNNPVAILKE
;
A
#
# COMPACT_ATOMS: atom_id res chain seq x y z
N MET A 1 -17.28 -18.73 -25.84
CA MET A 1 -17.76 -19.41 -24.61
C MET A 1 -16.72 -20.44 -24.22
N ALA A 2 -15.97 -20.20 -23.15
CA ALA A 2 -14.97 -21.14 -22.63
C ALA A 2 -15.27 -21.37 -21.14
N SER A 3 -15.35 -22.64 -20.76
CA SER A 3 -15.72 -23.14 -19.43
C SER A 3 -14.47 -23.72 -18.76
N MET A 4 -14.16 -23.33 -17.53
CA MET A 4 -13.11 -23.92 -16.71
C MET A 4 -13.70 -24.48 -15.42
N ALA A 5 -13.56 -25.80 -15.23
CA ALA A 5 -13.97 -26.50 -14.04
C ALA A 5 -12.87 -26.40 -12.96
N ALA A 6 -13.24 -25.98 -11.75
CA ALA A 6 -12.37 -25.97 -10.59
C ALA A 6 -12.39 -27.34 -9.91
N LEU A 7 -11.25 -28.03 -9.88
CA LEU A 7 -11.03 -29.21 -9.05
C LEU A 7 -10.65 -28.75 -7.63
N PHE A 8 -11.58 -28.88 -6.69
CA PHE A 8 -11.33 -28.70 -5.27
C PHE A 8 -10.62 -29.93 -4.70
N PHE A 9 -9.32 -29.82 -4.41
CA PHE A 9 -8.62 -30.81 -3.60
C PHE A 9 -8.92 -30.55 -2.12
N LYS A 10 -9.71 -31.46 -1.54
CA LYS A 10 -10.09 -31.50 -0.13
C LYS A 10 -8.90 -32.02 0.70
N THR A 11 -8.23 -31.14 1.43
CA THR A 11 -7.24 -31.55 2.44
C THR A 11 -7.95 -32.14 3.67
N PRO A 12 -7.52 -33.30 4.22
CA PRO A 12 -8.12 -33.85 5.43
C PRO A 12 -7.53 -33.15 6.66
N TYR A 13 -8.25 -32.16 7.20
CA TYR A 13 -8.02 -31.72 8.57
C TYR A 13 -8.69 -32.70 9.54
N SER A 14 -7.88 -33.34 10.38
CA SER A 14 -8.31 -34.19 11.50
C SER A 14 -8.67 -33.30 12.69
N SER A 15 -9.96 -33.20 13.01
CA SER A 15 -10.45 -32.53 14.21
C SER A 15 -10.26 -33.43 15.43
N HIS A 16 -9.16 -33.23 16.16
CA HIS A 16 -8.95 -33.90 17.45
C HIS A 16 -9.75 -33.18 18.55
N SER A 17 -10.65 -33.93 19.18
CA SER A 17 -11.44 -33.52 20.35
C SER A 17 -10.57 -33.36 21.59
N LEU A 18 -10.88 -32.36 22.42
CA LEU A 18 -10.28 -32.15 23.73
C LEU A 18 -10.65 -33.32 24.67
N THR A 19 -9.69 -34.23 24.90
CA THR A 19 -9.79 -35.27 25.93
C THR A 19 -9.18 -34.85 27.26
N LYS A 20 -10.04 -34.84 28.27
CA LYS A 20 -9.86 -34.92 29.75
C LYS A 20 -8.45 -34.81 30.36
N ILE A 21 -8.38 -33.95 31.37
CA ILE A 21 -7.31 -33.73 32.36
C ILE A 21 -6.96 -35.04 33.09
N PRO A 22 -5.66 -35.42 33.21
CA PRO A 22 -5.22 -36.39 34.20
C PRO A 22 -4.89 -35.68 35.53
N ASN A 23 -5.51 -36.16 36.62
CA ASN A 23 -5.15 -35.79 37.98
C ASN A 23 -3.73 -36.29 38.30
N THR A 24 -2.78 -35.38 38.48
CA THR A 24 -1.47 -35.68 39.07
C THR A 24 -1.42 -35.22 40.51
N HIS A 25 -1.14 -36.19 41.40
CA HIS A 25 -0.92 -36.03 42.83
C HIS A 25 0.21 -35.02 43.14
N PHE A 26 -0.06 -34.15 44.11
CA PHE A 26 0.88 -33.21 44.71
C PHE A 26 1.97 -33.96 45.52
N ALA A 27 3.24 -33.57 45.34
CA ALA A 27 4.36 -33.84 46.24
C ALA A 27 5.19 -32.54 46.42
N PRO A 28 5.91 -32.35 47.54
CA PRO A 28 5.97 -31.07 48.25
C PRO A 28 6.90 -30.04 47.62
N THR A 29 6.54 -28.78 47.86
CA THR A 29 7.22 -27.55 47.48
C THR A 29 8.60 -27.43 48.13
N PHE A 30 9.67 -27.36 47.33
CA PHE A 30 10.92 -26.75 47.76
C PHE A 30 10.69 -25.23 47.89
N LYS A 31 10.68 -24.72 49.11
CA LYS A 31 10.60 -23.28 49.39
C LYS A 31 11.96 -22.64 49.11
N VAL A 32 12.14 -22.08 47.91
CA VAL A 32 13.22 -21.11 47.66
C VAL A 32 12.74 -19.75 48.14
N SER A 33 13.31 -19.26 49.23
CA SER A 33 13.07 -17.90 49.73
C SER A 33 13.88 -16.91 48.91
N VAL A 34 13.27 -16.30 47.89
CA VAL A 34 13.83 -15.13 47.20
C VAL A 34 13.44 -13.88 47.99
N SER A 35 14.43 -13.22 48.58
CA SER A 35 14.27 -11.90 49.17
C SER A 35 14.09 -10.86 48.07
N ILE A 36 12.86 -10.37 47.89
CA ILE A 36 12.54 -9.24 47.01
C ILE A 36 12.88 -7.95 47.77
N PRO A 37 13.78 -7.07 47.27
CA PRO A 37 13.95 -5.75 47.85
C PRO A 37 12.66 -4.96 47.64
N SER A 38 12.08 -4.46 48.73
CA SER A 38 10.98 -3.50 48.66
C SER A 38 11.50 -2.18 48.10
N GLY A 39 10.76 -1.60 47.14
CA GLY A 39 10.94 -0.21 46.75
C GLY A 39 11.57 0.02 45.38
N ARG A 40 10.86 -0.32 44.31
CA ARG A 40 10.80 0.55 43.14
C ARG A 40 9.34 0.74 42.78
N LYS A 41 8.88 1.99 42.79
CA LYS A 41 7.58 2.38 42.22
C LYS A 41 7.62 2.05 40.73
N GLY A 42 7.21 0.83 40.39
CA GLY A 42 7.00 0.43 39.02
C GLY A 42 5.93 1.35 38.46
N HIS A 43 6.33 2.25 37.56
CA HIS A 43 5.39 2.96 36.72
C HIS A 43 4.73 1.87 35.87
N GLN A 44 3.60 1.34 36.35
CA GLN A 44 2.73 0.50 35.54
C GLN A 44 2.26 1.42 34.42
N GLN A 45 2.95 1.40 33.29
CA GLN A 45 2.41 1.98 32.08
C GLN A 45 1.16 1.16 31.78
N ARG A 46 0.00 1.67 32.23
CA ARG A 46 -1.31 1.24 31.74
C ARG A 46 -1.18 1.28 30.22
N LEU A 47 -1.30 0.12 29.58
CA LEU A 47 -1.52 0.06 28.14
C LEU A 47 -2.76 0.92 27.86
N ARG A 48 -2.53 2.12 27.35
CA ARG A 48 -3.57 3.08 27.05
C ARG A 48 -4.16 2.64 25.73
N VAL A 49 -5.24 1.86 25.80
CA VAL A 49 -6.02 1.50 24.62
C VAL A 49 -6.68 2.79 24.12
N SER A 50 -6.21 3.32 22.99
CA SER A 50 -6.86 4.40 22.26
C SER A 50 -7.73 3.79 21.15
N SER A 51 -9.03 4.08 21.17
CA SER A 51 -10.01 3.60 20.19
C SER A 51 -10.09 4.51 18.96
N GLY A 52 -8.96 4.76 18.30
CA GLY A 52 -8.89 5.56 17.06
C GLY A 52 -9.09 4.74 15.80
N LEU A 53 -9.39 5.41 14.68
CA LEU A 53 -9.22 4.81 13.35
C LEU A 53 -7.74 4.54 13.08
N ILE A 54 -7.44 3.56 12.24
CA ILE A 54 -6.06 3.27 11.82
C ILE A 54 -5.48 4.45 11.04
N GLU A 55 -4.20 4.75 11.27
CA GLU A 55 -3.48 5.74 10.51
C GLU A 55 -3.10 5.18 9.13
N PRO A 56 -3.11 5.99 8.05
CA PRO A 56 -2.61 5.57 6.75
C PRO A 56 -1.12 5.22 6.80
N ASP A 57 -0.68 4.37 5.87
CA ASP A 57 0.73 4.06 5.67
C ASP A 57 1.55 5.35 5.40
N GLY A 58 2.68 5.50 6.07
CA GLY A 58 3.47 6.73 6.07
C GLY A 58 2.93 7.87 6.96
N GLY A 59 1.85 7.61 7.71
CA GLY A 59 1.29 8.53 8.72
C GLY A 59 0.31 9.57 8.17
N LYS A 60 0.11 9.65 6.84
CA LYS A 60 -0.83 10.58 6.20
C LYS A 60 -1.32 10.03 4.86
N LEU A 61 -2.60 10.27 4.56
CA LEU A 61 -3.17 10.01 3.24
C LEU A 61 -2.57 10.97 2.19
N VAL A 62 -2.06 10.41 1.09
CA VAL A 62 -1.49 11.14 -0.04
C VAL A 62 -2.52 11.20 -1.17
N GLU A 63 -3.30 12.29 -1.22
CA GLU A 63 -4.24 12.57 -2.31
C GLU A 63 -3.52 13.34 -3.42
N LEU A 64 -3.79 12.97 -4.69
CA LEU A 64 -3.13 13.56 -5.87
C LEU A 64 -4.09 14.40 -6.72
N LEU A 65 -5.20 14.83 -6.14
CA LEU A 65 -6.08 15.82 -6.75
C LEU A 65 -5.50 17.22 -6.64
N VAL A 66 -5.66 18.00 -7.70
CA VAL A 66 -5.32 19.41 -7.72
C VAL A 66 -6.44 20.18 -7.01
N ASP A 67 -6.07 21.17 -6.20
CA ASP A 67 -7.02 22.12 -5.62
C ASP A 67 -7.98 22.69 -6.67
N GLU A 68 -9.25 22.81 -6.31
CA GLU A 68 -10.31 23.23 -7.22
C GLU A 68 -10.02 24.58 -7.89
N SER A 69 -9.41 25.51 -7.15
CA SER A 69 -9.01 26.84 -7.64
C SER A 69 -7.95 26.81 -8.75
N LEU A 70 -7.11 25.78 -8.79
CA LEU A 70 -6.02 25.63 -9.78
C LEU A 70 -6.41 24.72 -10.94
N ARG A 71 -7.57 24.05 -10.88
CA ARG A 71 -7.99 23.02 -11.83
C ARG A 71 -8.02 23.53 -13.28
N ASP A 72 -8.57 24.71 -13.53
CA ASP A 72 -8.66 25.26 -14.89
C ASP A 72 -7.30 25.67 -15.44
N VAL A 73 -6.43 26.22 -14.59
CA VAL A 73 -5.04 26.52 -14.95
C VAL A 73 -4.30 25.24 -15.35
N LYS A 74 -4.48 24.16 -14.58
CA LYS A 74 -3.89 22.85 -14.88
C LYS A 74 -4.45 22.20 -16.14
N LYS A 75 -5.75 22.36 -16.42
CA LYS A 75 -6.33 21.90 -17.70
C LYS A 75 -5.70 22.63 -18.89
N ILE A 76 -5.51 23.94 -18.80
CA ILE A 76 -4.85 24.73 -19.86
C ILE A 76 -3.39 24.30 -20.02
N GLU A 77 -2.65 24.13 -18.92
CA GLU A 77 -1.28 23.60 -18.93
C GLU A 77 -1.22 22.21 -19.61
N ALA A 78 -2.14 21.31 -19.30
CA ALA A 78 -2.16 19.96 -19.87
C ALA A 78 -2.33 19.95 -21.40
N LEU A 79 -3.01 20.94 -21.98
CA LEU A 79 -3.25 20.99 -23.42
C LEU A 79 -1.99 21.28 -24.24
N SER A 80 -0.98 21.95 -23.65
CA SER A 80 0.29 22.28 -24.29
C SER A 80 1.39 21.23 -24.13
N LEU A 81 1.16 20.20 -23.31
CA LEU A 81 2.14 19.15 -23.02
C LEU A 81 2.07 17.98 -24.02
N PRO A 82 3.16 17.20 -24.16
CA PRO A 82 3.11 15.91 -24.83
C PRO A 82 2.05 15.02 -24.21
N ARG A 83 1.28 14.34 -25.06
CA ARG A 83 0.06 13.63 -24.66
C ARG A 83 0.27 12.11 -24.67
N ILE A 84 -0.18 11.46 -23.60
CA ILE A 84 -0.32 10.01 -23.50
C ILE A 84 -1.82 9.71 -23.40
N LYS A 85 -2.32 8.86 -24.31
CA LYS A 85 -3.70 8.39 -24.26
C LYS A 85 -3.78 7.19 -23.33
N LEU A 86 -4.64 7.28 -22.33
CA LEU A 86 -4.87 6.23 -21.35
C LEU A 86 -5.82 5.17 -21.88
N SER A 87 -5.56 3.91 -21.55
CA SER A 87 -6.56 2.86 -21.61
C SER A 87 -7.59 3.00 -20.47
N SER A 88 -8.65 2.20 -20.51
CA SER A 88 -9.62 2.14 -19.41
C SER A 88 -8.98 1.67 -18.10
N ILE A 89 -8.03 0.74 -18.18
CA ILE A 89 -7.32 0.20 -16.99
C ILE A 89 -6.40 1.28 -16.43
N ASP A 90 -5.67 2.00 -17.28
CA ASP A 90 -4.78 3.07 -16.80
C ASP A 90 -5.57 4.19 -16.11
N LEU A 91 -6.76 4.52 -16.64
CA LEU A 91 -7.65 5.51 -16.02
C LEU A 91 -8.13 5.06 -14.64
N GLN A 92 -8.40 3.76 -14.44
CA GLN A 92 -8.73 3.21 -13.12
C GLN A 92 -7.54 3.31 -12.17
N TRP A 93 -6.32 3.05 -12.63
CA TRP A 93 -5.12 3.25 -11.81
C TRP A 93 -4.88 4.72 -11.45
N VAL A 94 -5.15 5.66 -12.37
CA VAL A 94 -5.14 7.09 -12.06
C VAL A 94 -6.14 7.40 -10.94
N HIS A 95 -7.32 6.79 -10.96
CA HIS A 95 -8.33 6.98 -9.90
C HIS A 95 -7.82 6.45 -8.54
N VAL A 96 -7.30 5.22 -8.51
CA VAL A 96 -6.68 4.62 -7.31
C VAL A 96 -5.60 5.53 -6.71
N LEU A 97 -4.70 6.04 -7.56
CA LEU A 97 -3.64 6.97 -7.14
C LEU A 97 -4.21 8.30 -6.66
N SER A 98 -5.23 8.84 -7.34
CA SER A 98 -5.79 10.16 -7.04
C SER A 98 -6.40 10.26 -5.64
N GLU A 99 -7.09 9.21 -5.20
CA GLU A 99 -7.75 9.15 -3.89
C GLU A 99 -6.84 8.65 -2.75
N GLY A 100 -5.58 8.35 -3.05
CA GLY A 100 -4.59 7.95 -2.05
C GLY A 100 -4.72 6.50 -1.56
N TRP A 101 -5.41 5.62 -2.30
CA TRP A 101 -5.50 4.18 -1.97
C TRP A 101 -4.15 3.49 -1.90
N ALA A 102 -3.17 3.97 -2.66
CA ALA A 102 -1.81 3.47 -2.68
C ALA A 102 -0.83 4.39 -1.92
N SER A 103 -1.32 5.16 -0.94
CA SER A 103 -0.46 5.95 -0.05
C SER A 103 0.66 5.06 0.50
N PRO A 104 1.93 5.50 0.44
CA PRO A 104 2.39 6.88 0.24
C PRO A 104 2.85 7.22 -1.20
N LEU A 105 2.46 6.44 -2.23
CA LEU A 105 2.84 6.75 -3.60
C LEU A 105 2.37 8.15 -4.02
N SER A 106 3.26 8.87 -4.71
CA SER A 106 2.99 10.22 -5.23
C SER A 106 2.69 10.26 -6.73
N GLY A 107 2.56 9.08 -7.35
CA GLY A 107 2.29 8.91 -8.77
C GLY A 107 2.47 7.45 -9.19
N PHE A 108 2.59 7.22 -10.51
CA PHE A 108 3.02 5.91 -11.02
C PHE A 108 4.44 5.59 -10.54
N MET A 109 4.69 4.32 -10.23
CA MET A 109 5.95 3.87 -9.67
C MET A 109 7.14 4.23 -10.56
N ARG A 110 8.18 4.78 -9.96
CA ARG A 110 9.53 4.88 -10.53
C ARG A 110 10.21 3.52 -10.52
N GLU A 111 11.34 3.43 -11.20
CA GLU A 111 12.12 2.19 -11.28
C GLU A 111 12.46 1.61 -9.89
N SER A 112 12.90 2.46 -8.96
CA SER A 112 13.25 2.04 -7.60
C SER A 112 12.06 1.49 -6.82
N GLU A 113 10.87 2.09 -6.96
CA GLU A 113 9.64 1.64 -6.30
C GLU A 113 9.14 0.35 -6.93
N PHE A 114 9.15 0.27 -8.26
CA PHE A 114 8.77 -0.92 -9.03
C PHE A 114 9.61 -2.15 -8.66
N LEU A 115 10.94 -2.00 -8.60
CA LEU A 115 11.83 -3.10 -8.21
C LEU A 115 11.60 -3.55 -6.77
N GLN A 116 11.35 -2.63 -5.84
CA GLN A 116 11.05 -2.97 -4.46
C GLN A 116 9.72 -3.72 -4.33
N THR A 117 8.69 -3.27 -5.05
CA THR A 117 7.39 -3.98 -5.11
C THR A 117 7.56 -5.39 -5.67
N LEU A 118 8.27 -5.57 -6.78
CA LEU A 118 8.48 -6.88 -7.39
C LEU A 118 9.25 -7.86 -6.50
N HIS A 119 10.31 -7.38 -5.84
CA HIS A 119 11.23 -8.26 -5.11
C HIS A 119 10.85 -8.46 -3.64
N PHE A 120 10.22 -7.47 -3.02
CA PHE A 120 10.01 -7.44 -1.56
C PHE A 120 8.54 -7.28 -1.16
N ASN A 121 7.64 -6.96 -2.09
CA ASN A 121 6.25 -6.61 -1.79
C ASN A 121 6.12 -5.43 -0.81
N THR A 122 7.10 -4.52 -0.80
CA THR A 122 7.17 -3.37 0.11
C THR A 122 7.74 -2.14 -0.58
N LEU A 123 7.45 -0.96 -0.04
CA LEU A 123 8.21 0.27 -0.32
C LEU A 123 8.94 0.73 0.93
N ARG A 124 10.20 1.13 0.78
CA ARG A 124 10.98 1.76 1.85
C ARG A 124 10.80 3.27 1.83
N LEU A 125 10.47 3.84 2.99
CA LEU A 125 10.29 5.29 3.17
C LEU A 125 11.60 5.96 3.58
N ASP A 126 11.63 7.29 3.52
CA ASP A 126 12.81 8.12 3.82
C ASP A 126 13.28 7.97 5.28
N ASP A 127 12.36 7.70 6.21
CA ASP A 127 12.67 7.42 7.62
C ASP A 127 13.24 6.00 7.85
N GLY A 128 13.34 5.20 6.79
CA GLY A 128 13.83 3.83 6.82
C GLY A 128 12.77 2.79 7.17
N SER A 129 11.53 3.19 7.47
CA SER A 129 10.41 2.27 7.64
C SER A 129 9.99 1.64 6.30
N ALA A 130 9.17 0.59 6.36
CA ALA A 130 8.66 -0.11 5.18
C ALA A 130 7.15 -0.28 5.27
N VAL A 131 6.48 -0.09 4.14
CA VAL A 131 5.03 -0.26 3.98
C VAL A 131 4.74 -1.35 2.97
N ASN A 132 3.58 -2.00 3.05
CA ASN A 132 3.22 -3.06 2.11
C ASN A 132 2.89 -2.46 0.73
N MET A 133 3.47 -3.04 -0.32
CA MET A 133 3.14 -2.70 -1.69
C MET A 133 3.49 -3.89 -2.59
N SER A 134 2.51 -4.75 -2.82
CA SER A 134 2.69 -6.06 -3.45
C SER A 134 2.34 -6.10 -4.95
N VAL A 135 1.74 -5.04 -5.48
CA VAL A 135 1.29 -4.98 -6.88
C VAL A 135 1.88 -3.75 -7.56
N PRO A 136 2.57 -3.90 -8.70
CA PRO A 136 3.07 -2.78 -9.48
C PRO A 136 1.96 -1.84 -9.98
N ILE A 137 2.11 -0.55 -9.73
CA ILE A 137 1.22 0.51 -10.25
C ILE A 137 2.03 1.36 -11.22
N VAL A 138 2.04 0.96 -12.49
CA VAL A 138 2.90 1.53 -13.54
C VAL A 138 2.08 1.96 -14.75
N LEU A 139 2.59 2.95 -15.50
CA LEU A 139 2.04 3.36 -16.78
C LEU A 139 2.99 2.91 -17.90
N ALA A 140 2.57 1.92 -18.68
CA ALA A 140 3.34 1.45 -19.82
C ALA A 140 3.20 2.39 -21.02
N ILE A 141 4.29 2.61 -21.74
CA ILE A 141 4.32 3.38 -22.98
C ILE A 141 5.08 2.62 -24.06
N ASP A 142 4.76 2.86 -25.32
CA ASP A 142 5.50 2.32 -26.46
C ASP A 142 6.69 3.22 -26.86
N ASP A 143 7.58 2.69 -27.72
CA ASP A 143 8.77 3.41 -28.18
C ASP A 143 8.44 4.70 -28.95
N SER A 144 7.30 4.73 -29.64
CA SER A 144 6.86 5.92 -30.39
C SER A 144 6.39 7.03 -29.45
N GLN A 145 5.70 6.67 -28.36
CA GLN A 145 5.30 7.57 -27.28
C GLN A 145 6.53 8.08 -26.55
N LYS A 146 7.47 7.20 -26.20
CA LYS A 146 8.75 7.57 -25.58
C LYS A 146 9.50 8.60 -26.42
N HIS A 147 9.62 8.35 -27.73
CA HIS A 147 10.27 9.31 -28.64
C HIS A 147 9.52 10.66 -28.72
N ARG A 148 8.18 10.64 -28.72
CA ARG A 148 7.35 11.86 -28.74
C ARG A 148 7.48 12.68 -27.46
N ILE A 149 7.63 12.02 -26.31
CA ILE A 149 7.86 12.68 -25.01
C ILE A 149 9.24 13.35 -25.02
N GLY A 150 10.26 12.66 -25.54
CA GLY A 150 11.62 13.19 -25.64
C GLY A 150 12.14 13.61 -24.26
N GLU A 151 12.69 14.82 -24.19
CA GLU A 151 13.27 15.43 -22.97
C GLU A 151 12.24 16.20 -22.13
N SER A 152 10.94 16.01 -22.36
CA SER A 152 9.90 16.73 -21.62
C SER A 152 9.81 16.23 -20.17
N THR A 153 9.94 17.14 -19.21
CA THR A 153 9.81 16.85 -17.76
C THR A 153 8.36 16.70 -17.31
N LYS A 154 7.40 17.00 -18.19
CA LYS A 154 5.96 16.87 -17.94
C LYS A 154 5.26 16.26 -19.15
N VAL A 155 4.29 15.42 -18.87
CA VAL A 155 3.39 14.83 -19.87
C VAL A 155 1.96 14.91 -19.36
N ALA A 156 1.01 15.08 -20.27
CA ALA A 156 -0.40 15.11 -19.94
C ALA A 156 -1.06 13.78 -20.31
N LEU A 157 -1.89 13.28 -19.40
CA LEU A 157 -2.63 12.03 -19.55
C LEU A 157 -4.05 12.35 -19.99
N PHE A 158 -4.49 11.72 -21.08
CA PHE A 158 -5.78 11.96 -21.72
C PHE A 158 -6.66 10.72 -21.70
N ASP A 159 -7.96 10.90 -21.48
CA ASP A 159 -8.94 9.81 -21.57
C ASP A 159 -9.24 9.41 -23.03
N SER A 160 -10.15 8.45 -23.19
CA SER A 160 -10.62 8.00 -24.51
C SER A 160 -11.34 9.08 -25.32
N ASN A 161 -11.90 10.09 -24.65
CA ASN A 161 -12.65 11.21 -25.22
C ASN A 161 -11.77 12.45 -25.50
N ASN A 162 -10.44 12.34 -25.36
CA ASN A 162 -9.47 13.43 -25.48
C ASN A 162 -9.64 14.57 -24.44
N ASN A 163 -10.15 14.26 -23.25
CA ASN A 163 -10.11 15.19 -22.12
C ASN A 163 -8.82 15.00 -21.32
N PRO A 164 -8.16 16.09 -20.88
CA PRO A 164 -7.02 15.98 -19.97
C PRO A 164 -7.49 15.54 -18.58
N VAL A 165 -6.88 14.49 -18.06
CA VAL A 165 -7.22 13.88 -16.75
C VAL A 165 -6.18 14.22 -15.70
N ALA A 166 -4.89 14.11 -16.04
CA ALA A 166 -3.79 14.33 -15.11
C ALA A 166 -2.55 14.86 -15.83
N ILE A 167 -1.62 15.43 -15.06
CA ILE A 167 -0.27 15.77 -15.52
C ILE A 167 0.70 14.91 -14.72
N LEU A 168 1.51 14.13 -15.42
CA LEU A 168 2.63 13.40 -14.82
C LEU A 168 3.88 14.26 -14.96
N LYS A 169 4.51 14.55 -13.82
CA LYS A 169 5.78 15.26 -13.73
C LYS A 169 6.87 14.26 -13.40
N GLU A 170 8.11 14.53 -13.81
CA GLU A 170 9.32 13.94 -13.25
C GLU A 170 9.44 14.16 -11.73
#